data_AF-A0A329TWS7-F1
#
_entry.id   AF-A0A329TWS7-F1
#
_cell.length_a   1.000
_cell.length_b   1.000
_cell.length_c   1.000
_cell.angle_alpha   90.00
_cell.angle_beta   90.00
_cell.angle_gamma   90.00
#
_symmetry.space_group_name_H-M   'P 1'
#
loop_
_entity.id
_entity.type
_entity.pdbx_description
1 polymer ?
#
loop_
_entity_poly.entity_id
_entity_poly.type
_entity_poly.pdbx_seq_one_letter_code
_entity_poly.pdbx_strand_id
1 'polypeptide(L)'
;MLTTLAAPAFADTWCIENGNITVKAGDTKGTNKVSQGSIIDKVDTNTVITNNNKNTASSNTVTIEAKDKDDKVEVKLDNVNIDTSKQNKAAVSVTGSGDTTIELDGDNKLKSGSAHAGLEHNKTDTSGELTIQDNNKDGGSLKATGGQFGAGIGGAGVNDAQVKITGGKITATGGEFGAGIGGGFKGSGDVTITGGEIHANGGSYSAGIGGGEYSSGKVTISGGEITATGSYLGAGIGGGEKGSGDVTITGGEITANGGSYGAGIGGGKGVYLASDKKIHGGDGKVTITGGKITATSKSFGAGIGGGSNGSGDVTIEGNTEVNAAGGTGGAGIGSGAGDAKANITLEGKVTIVAKAGDGNVAIGDINGEQELNGLAPGSNVTRSDSEGNDISLPGDKVPTPSGGDTAGGGSTDGDSAGGGSAGGDSAGGGSTGGGSTGGDSTGGDSADVSVQESVFPGLVVTGKDGQRTSYTSIRGNNILSLRVGRFTASFRISLSTLRQLRAEGIDTITFQTILCSTTLSVDELLAMGGEDTPVALAHSMGTARLTVGGEDHSELLK
;
A
#
# COMPACT_ATOMS: atom_id res chain seq x y z
N MET A 1 19.55 -60.93 5.70
CA MET A 1 18.83 -59.65 5.85
C MET A 1 17.66 -59.89 6.79
N LEU A 2 17.70 -59.30 7.99
CA LEU A 2 16.56 -59.32 8.89
C LEU A 2 15.67 -58.15 8.46
N THR A 3 14.62 -58.42 7.70
CA THR A 3 13.55 -57.44 7.44
C THR A 3 12.75 -57.28 8.72
N THR A 4 13.12 -56.29 9.53
CA THR A 4 12.27 -55.80 10.62
C THR A 4 11.00 -55.25 10.00
N LEU A 5 9.89 -55.99 10.09
CA LEU A 5 8.56 -55.45 9.84
C LEU A 5 8.32 -54.33 10.86
N ALA A 6 8.34 -53.08 10.41
CA ALA A 6 7.84 -51.97 11.21
C ALA A 6 6.34 -52.23 11.47
N ALA A 7 5.95 -52.32 12.74
CA ALA A 7 4.53 -52.30 13.10
C ALA A 7 3.90 -51.00 12.57
N PRO A 8 2.65 -51.03 12.08
CA PRO A 8 1.98 -49.81 11.65
C PRO A 8 1.92 -48.83 12.82
N ALA A 9 2.41 -47.61 12.60
CA ALA A 9 2.17 -46.51 13.52
C ALA A 9 0.67 -46.16 13.45
N PHE A 10 0.07 -45.92 14.62
CA PHE A 10 -1.30 -45.47 14.76
C PHE A 10 -1.30 -44.04 15.28
N ALA A 11 -2.32 -43.27 14.91
CA ALA A 11 -2.50 -41.92 15.40
C ALA A 11 -2.77 -41.90 16.91
N ASP A 12 -1.92 -41.19 17.65
CA ASP A 12 -2.11 -40.94 19.07
C ASP A 12 -2.55 -39.49 19.35
N THR A 13 -3.18 -39.31 20.51
CA THR A 13 -3.55 -38.00 21.06
C THR A 13 -2.69 -37.71 22.29
N TRP A 14 -2.03 -36.56 22.29
CA TRP A 14 -1.07 -36.15 23.30
C TRP A 14 -1.62 -34.97 24.11
N CYS A 15 -1.98 -35.23 25.36
CA CYS A 15 -2.53 -34.20 26.24
C CYS A 15 -1.41 -33.38 26.89
N ILE A 16 -1.38 -32.06 26.66
CA ILE A 16 -0.30 -31.16 27.10
C ILE A 16 -0.17 -31.08 28.64
N GLU A 17 -1.18 -31.50 29.40
CA GLU A 17 -1.09 -31.57 30.87
C GLU A 17 -0.12 -32.66 31.36
N ASN A 18 0.19 -33.67 30.53
CA ASN A 18 1.07 -34.79 30.92
C ASN A 18 2.57 -34.44 30.87
N GLY A 19 2.93 -33.24 30.45
CA GLY A 19 4.31 -32.74 30.38
C GLY A 19 4.60 -32.06 29.05
N ASN A 20 5.80 -31.51 28.92
CA ASN A 20 6.29 -30.95 27.66
C ASN A 20 6.27 -32.02 26.56
N ILE A 21 5.89 -31.61 25.36
CA ILE A 21 5.83 -32.48 24.18
C ILE A 21 6.95 -32.08 23.23
N THR A 22 7.72 -33.04 22.74
CA THR A 22 8.67 -32.83 21.65
C THR A 22 8.26 -33.70 20.47
N VAL A 23 8.11 -33.09 19.29
CA VAL A 23 7.79 -33.77 18.03
C VAL A 23 8.96 -33.61 17.07
N LYS A 24 9.45 -34.72 16.53
CA LYS A 24 10.52 -34.75 15.53
C LYS A 24 10.05 -35.49 14.28
N ALA A 25 10.75 -35.31 13.17
CA ALA A 25 10.52 -36.14 11.99
C ALA A 25 10.80 -37.62 12.31
N GLY A 26 9.96 -38.51 11.80
CA GLY A 26 10.14 -39.95 11.88
C GLY A 26 11.09 -40.48 10.81
N ASP A 27 11.54 -41.73 10.99
CA ASP A 27 12.45 -42.38 10.01
C ASP A 27 11.73 -42.79 8.72
N THR A 28 10.40 -42.67 8.68
CA THR A 28 9.55 -43.02 7.53
C THR A 28 8.71 -41.81 7.16
N LYS A 29 8.54 -41.56 5.86
CA LYS A 29 7.73 -40.44 5.37
C LYS A 29 6.32 -40.47 5.95
N GLY A 30 5.86 -39.33 6.48
CA GLY A 30 4.53 -39.17 7.07
C GLY A 30 4.41 -39.68 8.51
N THR A 31 5.53 -40.02 9.16
CA THR A 31 5.56 -40.33 10.60
C THR A 31 6.35 -39.28 11.36
N ASN A 32 6.00 -39.12 12.63
CA ASN A 32 6.73 -38.33 13.62
C ASN A 32 7.31 -39.23 14.70
N LYS A 33 8.30 -38.74 15.43
CA LYS A 33 8.75 -39.27 16.73
C LYS A 33 8.32 -38.30 17.82
N VAL A 34 7.47 -38.76 18.73
CA VAL A 34 6.90 -37.93 19.80
C VAL A 34 7.42 -38.38 21.15
N SER A 35 7.86 -37.42 21.96
CA SER A 35 8.31 -37.62 23.33
C SER A 35 7.46 -36.81 24.30
N GLN A 36 7.04 -37.44 25.41
CA GLN A 36 6.33 -36.78 26.52
C GLN A 36 6.55 -37.55 27.83
N GLY A 37 7.08 -36.88 28.85
CA GLY A 37 7.35 -37.51 30.15
C GLY A 37 8.36 -38.66 30.02
N SER A 38 7.92 -39.89 30.35
CA SER A 38 8.75 -41.10 30.20
C SER A 38 8.64 -41.75 28.82
N ILE A 39 7.73 -41.29 27.96
CA ILE A 39 7.60 -41.77 26.58
C ILE A 39 8.63 -41.03 25.74
N ILE A 40 9.52 -41.76 25.07
CA ILE A 40 10.63 -41.22 24.28
C ILE A 40 10.52 -41.73 22.85
N ASP A 41 10.57 -40.80 21.89
CA ASP A 41 10.61 -41.01 20.44
C ASP A 41 9.61 -42.08 19.95
N LYS A 42 8.38 -42.06 20.47
CA LYS A 42 7.31 -42.94 20.00
C LYS A 42 6.95 -42.57 18.57
N VAL A 43 7.01 -43.56 17.67
CA VAL A 43 6.59 -43.35 16.27
C VAL A 43 5.06 -43.17 16.23
N ASP A 44 4.63 -42.10 15.60
CA ASP A 44 3.24 -41.65 15.51
C ASP A 44 2.93 -41.19 14.07
N THR A 45 1.67 -41.27 13.68
CA THR A 45 1.15 -40.79 12.39
C THR A 45 -0.02 -39.88 12.67
N ASN A 46 -0.13 -38.71 12.04
CA ASN A 46 -1.19 -37.74 12.35
C ASN A 46 -1.17 -37.30 13.83
N THR A 47 0.00 -36.90 14.33
CA THR A 47 0.17 -36.46 15.72
C THR A 47 -0.81 -35.36 16.10
N VAL A 48 -1.70 -35.65 17.07
CA VAL A 48 -2.66 -34.69 17.62
C VAL A 48 -2.23 -34.25 19.01
N ILE A 49 -2.09 -32.95 19.23
CA ILE A 49 -1.85 -32.36 20.54
C ILE A 49 -3.13 -31.69 21.01
N THR A 50 -3.51 -31.92 22.27
CA THR A 50 -4.74 -31.37 22.85
C THR A 50 -4.59 -31.01 24.33
N ASN A 51 -5.63 -30.41 24.91
CA ASN A 51 -5.82 -30.30 26.35
C ASN A 51 -6.94 -31.25 26.81
N ASN A 52 -6.72 -31.95 27.91
CA ASN A 52 -7.80 -32.64 28.63
C ASN A 52 -8.89 -31.66 29.08
N ASN A 53 -8.50 -30.46 29.51
CA ASN A 53 -9.42 -29.38 29.85
C ASN A 53 -9.03 -28.09 29.13
N LYS A 54 -9.65 -27.84 27.97
CA LYS A 54 -9.41 -26.65 27.14
C LYS A 54 -9.59 -25.29 27.86
N ASN A 55 -10.29 -25.26 28.99
CA ASN A 55 -10.51 -24.04 29.77
C ASN A 55 -9.39 -23.75 30.78
N THR A 56 -8.49 -24.70 31.01
CA THR A 56 -7.36 -24.55 31.94
C THR A 56 -6.06 -24.56 31.16
N ALA A 57 -5.37 -23.42 31.14
CA ALA A 57 -4.09 -23.31 30.44
C ALA A 57 -3.03 -24.21 31.11
N SER A 58 -2.29 -24.95 30.29
CA SER A 58 -1.10 -25.68 30.71
C SER A 58 0.11 -24.75 30.75
N SER A 59 1.04 -25.04 31.65
CA SER A 59 2.33 -24.36 31.74
C SER A 59 3.44 -25.12 31.00
N ASN A 60 3.12 -26.27 30.40
CA ASN A 60 4.04 -27.07 29.60
C ASN A 60 4.12 -26.53 28.17
N THR A 61 5.17 -26.92 27.44
CA THR A 61 5.47 -26.42 26.10
C THR A 61 5.41 -27.52 25.05
N VAL A 62 5.26 -27.11 23.78
CA VAL A 62 5.45 -27.97 22.62
C VAL A 62 6.71 -27.52 21.86
N THR A 63 7.60 -28.45 21.56
CA THR A 63 8.76 -28.22 20.68
C THR A 63 8.64 -29.10 19.45
N ILE A 64 8.73 -28.50 18.27
CA ILE A 64 8.70 -29.19 16.98
C ILE A 64 10.08 -29.03 16.33
N GLU A 65 10.74 -30.14 16.02
CA GLU A 65 12.11 -30.17 15.49
C GLU A 65 12.13 -30.93 14.15
N ALA A 66 12.10 -30.18 13.05
CA ALA A 66 12.34 -30.68 11.70
C ALA A 66 13.84 -30.47 11.37
N LYS A 67 14.71 -31.26 12.00
CA LYS A 67 16.14 -30.97 12.10
C LYS A 67 16.82 -30.81 10.74
N ASP A 68 16.60 -31.75 9.84
CA ASP A 68 17.29 -31.87 8.56
C ASP A 68 16.44 -31.35 7.39
N LYS A 69 17.06 -30.91 6.29
CA LYS A 69 16.39 -30.17 5.20
C LYS A 69 15.22 -30.93 4.56
N ASP A 70 15.32 -32.26 4.51
CA ASP A 70 14.31 -33.13 3.91
C ASP A 70 13.26 -33.60 4.94
N ASP A 71 13.40 -33.21 6.21
CA ASP A 71 12.43 -33.50 7.26
C ASP A 71 11.12 -32.78 6.99
N LYS A 72 10.03 -33.49 7.30
CA LYS A 72 8.67 -32.95 7.28
C LYS A 72 7.98 -33.35 8.56
N VAL A 73 7.56 -32.37 9.34
CA VAL A 73 6.83 -32.59 10.59
C VAL A 73 5.43 -32.00 10.47
N GLU A 74 4.42 -32.84 10.64
CA GLU A 74 3.02 -32.43 10.59
C GLU A 74 2.37 -32.65 11.96
N VAL A 75 1.78 -31.60 12.53
CA VAL A 75 1.14 -31.65 13.85
C VAL A 75 -0.25 -31.03 13.77
N LYS A 76 -1.25 -31.68 14.36
CA LYS A 76 -2.57 -31.09 14.60
C LYS A 76 -2.63 -30.51 16.01
N LEU A 77 -3.05 -29.25 16.13
CA LEU A 77 -3.43 -28.65 17.42
C LEU A 77 -4.95 -28.68 17.53
N ASP A 78 -5.47 -29.41 18.52
CA ASP A 78 -6.91 -29.56 18.77
C ASP A 78 -7.26 -29.06 20.18
N ASN A 79 -7.88 -27.88 20.26
CA ASN A 79 -8.26 -27.24 21.53
C ASN A 79 -7.09 -27.05 22.53
N VAL A 80 -5.89 -26.77 22.02
CA VAL A 80 -4.68 -26.55 22.83
C VAL A 80 -4.73 -25.21 23.54
N ASN A 81 -4.40 -25.15 24.82
CA ASN A 81 -4.36 -23.96 25.66
C ASN A 81 -3.09 -23.98 26.53
N ILE A 82 -2.12 -23.15 26.15
CA ILE A 82 -0.81 -23.03 26.79
C ILE A 82 -0.59 -21.58 27.23
N ASP A 83 -0.27 -21.38 28.50
CA ASP A 83 0.14 -20.08 29.06
C ASP A 83 1.50 -20.24 29.76
N THR A 84 2.55 -19.86 29.06
CA THR A 84 3.90 -19.74 29.59
C THR A 84 4.26 -18.30 29.91
N SER A 85 3.32 -17.35 30.00
CA SER A 85 3.63 -15.92 30.23
C SER A 85 4.41 -15.62 31.51
N LYS A 86 4.39 -16.54 32.47
CA LYS A 86 5.17 -16.47 33.73
C LYS A 86 6.52 -17.21 33.64
N GLN A 87 6.88 -17.70 32.46
CA GLN A 87 8.08 -18.47 32.17
C GLN A 87 8.75 -17.86 30.95
N ASN A 88 10.07 -17.71 30.94
CA ASN A 88 10.76 -17.22 29.74
C ASN A 88 10.87 -18.35 28.71
N LYS A 89 9.72 -18.76 28.14
CA LYS A 89 9.59 -19.86 27.19
C LYS A 89 8.47 -19.58 26.17
N ALA A 90 8.68 -20.05 24.95
CA ALA A 90 7.63 -20.15 23.95
C ALA A 90 6.59 -21.22 24.33
N ALA A 91 5.31 -20.96 24.07
CA ALA A 91 4.24 -21.94 24.21
C ALA A 91 4.42 -23.09 23.20
N VAL A 92 4.69 -22.72 21.94
CA VAL A 92 5.07 -23.64 20.86
C VAL A 92 6.29 -23.07 20.14
N SER A 93 7.33 -23.90 19.93
CA SER A 93 8.54 -23.53 19.18
C SER A 93 8.79 -24.50 18.04
N VAL A 94 9.11 -23.97 16.87
CA VAL A 94 9.40 -24.71 15.63
C VAL A 94 10.84 -24.41 15.20
N THR A 95 11.66 -25.45 15.07
CA THR A 95 13.09 -25.33 14.77
C THR A 95 13.57 -26.37 13.77
N GLY A 96 14.73 -26.11 13.17
CA GLY A 96 15.39 -27.01 12.23
C GLY A 96 15.27 -26.55 10.77
N SER A 97 15.90 -27.31 9.87
CA SER A 97 16.02 -26.98 8.45
C SER A 97 14.95 -27.56 7.54
N GLY A 98 14.15 -28.50 8.05
CA GLY A 98 13.02 -29.10 7.36
C GLY A 98 11.71 -28.35 7.61
N ASP A 99 10.70 -28.67 6.81
CA ASP A 99 9.42 -27.97 6.81
C ASP A 99 8.51 -28.49 7.93
N THR A 100 7.74 -27.58 8.54
CA THR A 100 6.75 -27.91 9.56
C THR A 100 5.37 -27.41 9.15
N THR A 101 4.37 -28.27 9.27
CA THR A 101 2.96 -27.92 9.07
C THR A 101 2.18 -28.08 10.37
N ILE A 102 1.45 -27.03 10.74
CA ILE A 102 0.52 -27.04 11.86
C ILE A 102 -0.91 -26.95 11.30
N GLU A 103 -1.68 -28.02 11.49
CA GLU A 103 -3.12 -28.07 11.21
C GLU A 103 -3.89 -27.59 12.45
N LEU A 104 -4.78 -26.62 12.27
CA LEU A 104 -5.62 -26.09 13.34
C LEU A 104 -6.96 -26.83 13.42
N ASP A 105 -7.32 -27.24 14.63
CA ASP A 105 -8.63 -27.83 14.95
C ASP A 105 -9.12 -27.27 16.30
N GLY A 106 -10.43 -27.05 16.43
CA GLY A 106 -11.01 -26.42 17.63
C GLY A 106 -10.45 -25.02 17.97
N ASP A 107 -10.44 -24.69 19.27
CA ASP A 107 -10.03 -23.37 19.80
C ASP A 107 -8.64 -23.42 20.47
N ASN A 108 -7.60 -23.02 19.74
CA ASN A 108 -6.22 -23.05 20.21
C ASN A 108 -5.76 -21.69 20.76
N LYS A 109 -5.10 -21.68 21.90
CA LYS A 109 -4.60 -20.49 22.61
C LYS A 109 -3.15 -20.71 23.03
N LEU A 110 -2.26 -19.91 22.46
CA LEU A 110 -0.83 -19.95 22.73
C LEU A 110 -0.38 -18.61 23.29
N LYS A 111 0.11 -18.59 24.52
CA LYS A 111 0.60 -17.36 25.17
C LYS A 111 1.98 -17.58 25.76
N SER A 112 2.95 -16.87 25.21
CA SER A 112 4.36 -17.01 25.56
C SER A 112 4.83 -16.00 26.60
N GLY A 113 5.97 -16.27 27.24
CA GLY A 113 6.64 -15.30 28.10
C GLY A 113 7.64 -14.41 27.38
N SER A 114 8.33 -13.57 28.15
CA SER A 114 9.24 -12.54 27.63
C SER A 114 10.29 -13.13 26.68
N ALA A 115 10.61 -12.38 25.65
CA ALA A 115 11.47 -12.68 24.52
C ALA A 115 10.97 -13.75 23.54
N HIS A 116 9.76 -14.31 23.73
CA HIS A 116 9.26 -15.41 22.89
C HIS A 116 7.98 -15.06 22.15
N ALA A 117 7.87 -15.55 20.92
CA ALA A 117 6.64 -15.45 20.17
C ALA A 117 5.58 -16.43 20.67
N GLY A 118 4.30 -16.13 20.48
CA GLY A 118 3.19 -17.01 20.88
C GLY A 118 3.28 -18.38 20.22
N LEU A 119 3.46 -18.36 18.89
CA LEU A 119 3.96 -19.48 18.09
C LEU A 119 5.30 -19.06 17.49
N GLU A 120 6.38 -19.67 17.96
CA GLU A 120 7.73 -19.23 17.65
C GLU A 120 8.36 -20.02 16.51
N HIS A 121 8.88 -19.29 15.52
CA HIS A 121 9.74 -19.81 14.48
C HIS A 121 10.78 -18.74 14.10
N ASN A 122 12.03 -19.00 14.49
CA ASN A 122 13.16 -18.12 14.22
C ASN A 122 13.83 -18.55 12.92
N LYS A 123 13.81 -17.66 11.94
CA LYS A 123 14.45 -17.85 10.64
C LYS A 123 15.97 -17.83 10.78
N THR A 124 16.62 -18.73 10.06
CA THR A 124 18.07 -18.75 9.83
C THR A 124 18.34 -18.98 8.35
N ASP A 125 19.60 -18.90 7.90
CA ASP A 125 19.96 -19.24 6.50
C ASP A 125 19.59 -20.67 6.10
N THR A 126 19.32 -21.52 7.07
CA THR A 126 19.03 -22.94 6.88
C THR A 126 17.66 -23.37 7.38
N SER A 127 16.86 -22.50 8.01
CA SER A 127 15.57 -22.91 8.59
C SER A 127 14.57 -23.33 7.52
N GLY A 128 13.76 -24.34 7.80
CA GLY A 128 12.63 -24.71 6.94
C GLY A 128 11.41 -23.81 7.12
N GLU A 129 10.38 -24.01 6.30
CA GLU A 129 9.16 -23.20 6.32
C GLU A 129 8.20 -23.65 7.44
N LEU A 130 7.65 -22.70 8.20
CA LEU A 130 6.47 -22.93 9.05
C LEU A 130 5.20 -22.62 8.24
N THR A 131 4.39 -23.64 7.98
CA THR A 131 3.03 -23.51 7.42
C THR A 131 1.97 -23.70 8.49
N ILE A 132 1.06 -22.74 8.61
CA ILE A 132 -0.15 -22.82 9.44
C ILE A 132 -1.34 -22.94 8.50
N GLN A 133 -2.19 -23.94 8.75
CA GLN A 133 -3.30 -24.26 7.88
C GLN A 133 -4.53 -24.73 8.67
N ASP A 134 -5.67 -24.66 8.01
CA ASP A 134 -6.91 -25.30 8.43
C ASP A 134 -7.56 -25.83 7.17
N ASN A 135 -7.37 -27.13 6.91
CA ASN A 135 -7.89 -27.80 5.72
C ASN A 135 -9.18 -28.56 6.03
N ASN A 136 -9.64 -28.54 7.28
CA ASN A 136 -10.87 -29.20 7.70
C ASN A 136 -12.07 -28.24 7.66
N LYS A 137 -13.30 -28.79 7.69
CA LYS A 137 -14.54 -28.00 7.57
C LYS A 137 -15.07 -27.51 8.92
N ASP A 138 -14.48 -27.95 10.02
CA ASP A 138 -14.99 -27.73 11.37
C ASP A 138 -14.45 -26.41 11.98
N GLY A 139 -13.54 -25.73 11.27
CA GLY A 139 -13.12 -24.36 11.54
C GLY A 139 -12.16 -24.25 12.71
N GLY A 140 -10.89 -24.54 12.45
CA GLY A 140 -9.80 -24.38 13.41
C GLY A 140 -9.46 -22.91 13.66
N SER A 141 -9.21 -22.58 14.93
CA SER A 141 -8.78 -21.25 15.32
C SER A 141 -7.50 -21.25 16.15
N LEU A 142 -6.74 -20.16 16.04
CA LEU A 142 -5.52 -19.92 16.79
C LEU A 142 -5.49 -18.49 17.33
N LYS A 143 -5.43 -18.35 18.65
CA LYS A 143 -5.06 -17.12 19.33
C LYS A 143 -3.62 -17.21 19.83
N ALA A 144 -2.71 -16.49 19.19
CA ALA A 144 -1.29 -16.48 19.53
C ALA A 144 -0.88 -15.12 20.12
N THR A 145 -0.25 -15.13 21.29
CA THR A 145 0.19 -13.91 22.00
C THR A 145 1.66 -14.02 22.38
N GLY A 146 2.48 -13.12 21.84
CA GLY A 146 3.88 -13.00 22.20
C GLY A 146 4.07 -12.41 23.60
N GLY A 147 5.18 -12.76 24.25
CA GLY A 147 5.66 -11.97 25.38
C GLY A 147 6.41 -10.73 24.90
N GLN A 148 6.87 -9.90 25.84
CA GLN A 148 7.71 -8.73 25.54
C GLN A 148 8.81 -9.10 24.52
N PHE A 149 9.03 -8.29 23.48
CA PHE A 149 9.95 -8.51 22.36
C PHE A 149 9.59 -9.63 21.36
N GLY A 150 8.59 -10.47 21.64
CA GLY A 150 8.17 -11.57 20.77
C GLY A 150 6.96 -11.22 19.90
N ALA A 151 6.93 -11.76 18.69
CA ALA A 151 5.75 -11.64 17.82
C ALA A 151 4.55 -12.45 18.36
N GLY A 152 3.34 -12.20 17.87
CA GLY A 152 2.23 -13.13 18.10
C GLY A 152 2.53 -14.49 17.48
N ILE A 153 2.89 -14.47 16.19
CA ILE A 153 3.35 -15.62 15.41
C ILE A 153 4.63 -15.20 14.66
N GLY A 154 5.70 -15.98 14.79
CA GLY A 154 6.96 -15.75 14.09
C GLY A 154 8.15 -15.61 15.04
N GLY A 155 8.87 -14.50 14.93
CA GLY A 155 10.21 -14.32 15.50
C GLY A 155 10.22 -13.93 16.98
N ALA A 156 11.24 -14.39 17.68
CA ALA A 156 11.52 -14.12 19.08
C ALA A 156 12.61 -13.04 19.22
N GLY A 157 12.31 -11.91 19.86
CA GLY A 157 13.29 -10.85 20.06
C GLY A 157 13.96 -10.42 18.76
N VAL A 158 15.29 -10.47 18.72
CA VAL A 158 16.12 -10.03 17.58
C VAL A 158 16.19 -11.01 16.41
N ASN A 159 15.44 -12.12 16.46
CA ASN A 159 15.46 -13.11 15.41
C ASN A 159 14.50 -12.74 14.27
N ASP A 160 14.96 -12.95 13.05
CA ASP A 160 14.09 -12.89 11.86
C ASP A 160 13.06 -14.03 11.90
N ALA A 161 11.99 -13.90 11.12
CA ALA A 161 10.92 -14.88 11.02
C ALA A 161 10.57 -15.18 9.56
N GLN A 162 10.09 -16.39 9.31
CA GLN A 162 9.42 -16.79 8.08
C GLN A 162 8.12 -17.51 8.42
N VAL A 163 6.98 -16.96 8.00
CA VAL A 163 5.66 -17.53 8.33
C VAL A 163 4.82 -17.66 7.08
N LYS A 164 4.21 -18.83 6.88
CA LYS A 164 3.21 -19.05 5.84
C LYS A 164 1.87 -19.46 6.44
N ILE A 165 0.82 -18.78 6.01
CA ILE A 165 -0.56 -19.05 6.43
C ILE A 165 -1.39 -19.37 5.18
N THR A 166 -2.06 -20.51 5.21
CA THR A 166 -2.94 -20.94 4.11
C THR A 166 -4.41 -21.00 4.50
N GLY A 167 -4.73 -21.02 5.79
CA GLY A 167 -6.10 -21.08 6.28
C GLY A 167 -6.22 -20.88 7.80
N GLY A 168 -7.45 -20.99 8.29
CA GLY A 168 -7.82 -20.92 9.71
C GLY A 168 -8.25 -19.54 10.17
N LYS A 169 -8.87 -19.49 11.35
CA LYS A 169 -9.23 -18.25 12.04
C LYS A 169 -8.13 -17.86 13.03
N ILE A 170 -7.32 -16.87 12.67
CA ILE A 170 -6.10 -16.53 13.41
C ILE A 170 -6.26 -15.16 14.06
N THR A 171 -5.99 -15.07 15.36
CA THR A 171 -5.79 -13.82 16.08
C THR A 171 -4.36 -13.80 16.63
N ALA A 172 -3.51 -12.95 16.08
CA ALA A 172 -2.12 -12.83 16.50
C ALA A 172 -1.90 -11.47 17.17
N THR A 173 -1.28 -11.47 18.34
CA THR A 173 -0.98 -10.25 19.11
C THR A 173 0.49 -10.25 19.52
N GLY A 174 1.25 -9.28 19.01
CA GLY A 174 2.63 -9.08 19.41
C GLY A 174 2.72 -8.65 20.88
N GLY A 175 3.77 -9.08 21.57
CA GLY A 175 4.15 -8.42 22.81
C GLY A 175 4.76 -7.05 22.51
N GLU A 176 5.11 -6.28 23.55
CA GLU A 176 5.79 -4.99 23.37
C GLU A 176 6.96 -5.12 22.39
N PHE A 177 7.03 -4.26 21.37
CA PHE A 177 8.06 -4.28 20.31
C PHE A 177 8.04 -5.45 19.30
N GLY A 178 7.10 -6.40 19.41
CA GLY A 178 6.91 -7.49 18.45
C GLY A 178 5.73 -7.24 17.50
N ALA A 179 5.83 -7.75 16.28
CA ALA A 179 4.72 -7.72 15.32
C ALA A 179 3.57 -8.65 15.75
N GLY A 180 2.36 -8.42 15.22
CA GLY A 180 1.29 -9.41 15.35
C GLY A 180 1.69 -10.73 14.69
N ILE A 181 2.04 -10.67 13.40
CA ILE A 181 2.61 -11.77 12.62
C ILE A 181 3.89 -11.30 11.94
N GLY A 182 4.98 -12.02 12.12
CA GLY A 182 6.29 -11.70 11.53
C GLY A 182 7.39 -11.60 12.57
N GLY A 183 8.13 -10.50 12.58
CA GLY A 183 9.35 -10.34 13.38
C GLY A 183 9.11 -9.93 14.83
N GLY A 184 10.07 -10.30 15.71
CA GLY A 184 10.18 -9.75 17.06
C GLY A 184 10.91 -8.39 17.08
N PHE A 185 11.32 -7.93 18.26
CA PHE A 185 12.11 -6.70 18.41
C PHE A 185 13.41 -6.73 17.61
N LYS A 186 13.57 -5.86 16.60
CA LYS A 186 14.68 -5.83 15.63
C LYS A 186 14.75 -7.04 14.69
N GLY A 187 13.86 -8.01 14.86
CA GLY A 187 13.71 -9.14 13.95
C GLY A 187 12.86 -8.76 12.74
N SER A 188 13.28 -9.17 11.56
CA SER A 188 12.49 -9.03 10.33
C SER A 188 11.40 -10.10 10.27
N GLY A 189 10.31 -9.85 9.54
CA GLY A 189 9.22 -10.83 9.40
C GLY A 189 8.81 -11.07 7.96
N ASP A 190 9.32 -12.12 7.32
CA ASP A 190 8.82 -12.54 6.02
C ASP A 190 7.51 -13.31 6.21
N VAL A 191 6.43 -12.82 5.63
CA VAL A 191 5.08 -13.36 5.83
C VAL A 191 4.41 -13.61 4.49
N THR A 192 3.93 -14.84 4.28
CA THR A 192 3.14 -15.24 3.12
C THR A 192 1.74 -15.67 3.56
N ILE A 193 0.71 -15.05 3.02
CA ILE A 193 -0.69 -15.38 3.31
C ILE A 193 -1.41 -15.71 2.00
N THR A 194 -2.04 -16.88 1.98
CA THR A 194 -2.82 -17.37 0.82
C THR A 194 -4.30 -17.58 1.15
N GLY A 195 -4.67 -17.56 2.43
CA GLY A 195 -6.03 -17.73 2.91
C GLY A 195 -6.15 -17.54 4.43
N GLY A 196 -7.37 -17.74 4.94
CA GLY A 196 -7.71 -17.59 6.36
C GLY A 196 -8.45 -16.29 6.70
N GLU A 197 -9.00 -16.25 7.92
CA GLU A 197 -9.55 -15.05 8.56
C GLU A 197 -8.54 -14.58 9.62
N ILE A 198 -7.85 -13.47 9.38
CA ILE A 198 -6.67 -13.06 10.16
C ILE A 198 -6.88 -11.71 10.81
N HIS A 199 -6.72 -11.67 12.14
CA HIS A 199 -6.68 -10.46 12.95
C HIS A 199 -5.29 -10.32 13.58
N ALA A 200 -4.46 -9.43 13.03
CA ALA A 200 -3.08 -9.24 13.46
C ALA A 200 -2.89 -7.87 14.14
N ASN A 201 -2.46 -7.87 15.40
CA ASN A 201 -2.26 -6.67 16.21
C ASN A 201 -0.79 -6.56 16.63
N GLY A 202 -0.12 -5.50 16.18
CA GLY A 202 1.25 -5.20 16.59
C GLY A 202 1.33 -4.76 18.05
N GLY A 203 2.44 -5.09 18.71
CA GLY A 203 2.82 -4.45 19.96
C GLY A 203 3.29 -3.00 19.73
N SER A 204 3.65 -2.30 20.80
CA SER A 204 4.21 -0.94 20.73
C SER A 204 5.27 -0.82 19.63
N TYR A 205 5.22 0.24 18.81
CA TYR A 205 6.23 0.52 17.78
C TYR A 205 6.36 -0.50 16.64
N SER A 206 5.42 -1.44 16.53
CA SER A 206 5.52 -2.59 15.64
C SER A 206 4.36 -2.69 14.66
N ALA A 207 4.58 -3.41 13.56
CA ALA A 207 3.54 -3.63 12.57
C ALA A 207 2.48 -4.64 13.03
N GLY A 208 1.28 -4.57 12.46
CA GLY A 208 0.30 -5.64 12.57
C GLY A 208 0.83 -6.92 11.93
N ILE A 209 1.23 -6.83 10.66
CA ILE A 209 1.89 -7.90 9.90
C ILE A 209 3.20 -7.36 9.32
N GLY A 210 4.32 -8.05 9.54
CA GLY A 210 5.64 -7.70 9.01
C GLY A 210 6.69 -7.56 10.11
N GLY A 211 7.35 -6.40 10.19
CA GLY A 211 8.47 -6.16 11.11
C GLY A 211 8.09 -5.76 12.54
N GLY A 212 8.91 -6.15 13.51
CA GLY A 212 8.91 -5.53 14.85
C GLY A 212 9.59 -4.16 14.85
N GLU A 213 9.74 -3.54 16.03
CA GLU A 213 10.45 -2.24 16.13
C GLU A 213 11.88 -2.33 15.56
N TYR A 214 12.29 -1.33 14.79
CA TYR A 214 13.56 -1.24 14.05
C TYR A 214 13.76 -2.24 12.93
N SER A 215 12.70 -2.92 12.48
CA SER A 215 12.80 -3.87 11.39
C SER A 215 11.64 -3.81 10.42
N SER A 216 11.84 -4.49 9.29
CA SER A 216 10.92 -4.60 8.18
C SER A 216 10.43 -6.05 8.04
N GLY A 217 9.63 -6.31 7.04
CA GLY A 217 9.25 -7.67 6.69
C GLY A 217 8.72 -7.69 5.27
N LYS A 218 9.15 -8.67 4.46
CA LYS A 218 8.53 -8.86 3.14
C LYS A 218 7.19 -9.53 3.35
N VAL A 219 6.11 -8.84 2.99
CA VAL A 219 4.75 -9.36 3.14
C VAL A 219 4.17 -9.66 1.77
N THR A 220 3.73 -10.91 1.55
CA THR A 220 3.06 -11.34 0.33
C THR A 220 1.67 -11.89 0.68
N ILE A 221 0.63 -11.31 0.10
CA ILE A 221 -0.77 -11.69 0.34
C ILE A 221 -1.42 -12.01 -1.01
N SER A 222 -2.06 -13.17 -1.11
CA SER A 222 -2.78 -13.60 -2.32
C SER A 222 -4.23 -13.99 -2.07
N GLY A 223 -4.67 -14.00 -0.81
CA GLY A 223 -6.03 -14.35 -0.41
C GLY A 223 -6.24 -14.17 1.09
N GLY A 224 -7.47 -14.46 1.53
CA GLY A 224 -7.91 -14.32 2.92
C GLY A 224 -8.69 -13.04 3.21
N GLU A 225 -9.29 -13.00 4.40
CA GLU A 225 -9.90 -11.82 5.01
C GLU A 225 -8.97 -11.36 6.13
N ILE A 226 -8.35 -10.19 5.97
CA ILE A 226 -7.23 -9.77 6.82
C ILE A 226 -7.53 -8.40 7.42
N THR A 227 -7.52 -8.32 8.75
CA THR A 227 -7.46 -7.07 9.50
C THR A 227 -6.13 -6.98 10.22
N ALA A 228 -5.29 -6.03 9.80
CA ALA A 228 -3.96 -5.81 10.37
C ALA A 228 -3.87 -4.41 10.99
N THR A 229 -3.53 -4.32 12.27
CA THR A 229 -3.44 -3.06 13.00
C THR A 229 -2.06 -2.87 13.59
N GLY A 230 -1.37 -1.83 13.15
CA GLY A 230 -0.12 -1.35 13.73
C GLY A 230 -0.36 -0.55 15.00
N SER A 231 0.62 -0.56 15.89
CA SER A 231 0.63 0.33 17.07
C SER A 231 1.29 1.67 16.73
N TYR A 232 1.41 2.56 17.71
CA TYR A 232 2.13 3.83 17.58
C TYR A 232 3.47 3.64 16.86
N LEU A 233 3.72 4.38 15.77
CA LEU A 233 4.88 4.32 14.84
C LEU A 233 4.95 3.12 13.86
N GLY A 234 4.14 2.08 14.05
CA GLY A 234 4.14 0.88 13.20
C GLY A 234 3.07 0.93 12.10
N ALA A 235 3.36 0.29 10.97
CA ALA A 235 2.40 0.14 9.88
C ALA A 235 1.30 -0.89 10.23
N GLY A 236 0.15 -0.81 9.55
CA GLY A 236 -0.83 -1.92 9.57
C GLY A 236 -0.18 -3.19 9.01
N ILE A 237 0.31 -3.09 7.78
CA ILE A 237 1.07 -4.14 7.07
C ILE A 237 2.38 -3.54 6.55
N GLY A 238 3.52 -4.13 6.93
CA GLY A 238 4.86 -3.75 6.47
C GLY A 238 5.85 -3.53 7.61
N GLY A 239 6.37 -2.31 7.77
CA GLY A 239 7.46 -1.99 8.71
C GLY A 239 7.03 -1.58 10.13
N GLY A 240 7.85 -1.91 11.13
CA GLY A 240 7.81 -1.25 12.45
C GLY A 240 8.49 0.13 12.43
N GLU A 241 8.71 0.77 13.59
CA GLU A 241 9.49 2.03 13.64
C GLU A 241 10.87 1.83 13.00
N LYS A 242 11.33 2.74 12.13
CA LYS A 242 12.54 2.62 11.28
C LYS A 242 12.54 1.40 10.34
N GLY A 243 11.43 0.67 10.27
CA GLY A 243 11.19 -0.36 9.28
C GLY A 243 10.64 0.23 8.00
N SER A 244 11.21 -0.17 6.87
CA SER A 244 10.54 -0.03 5.58
C SER A 244 9.48 -1.13 5.41
N GLY A 245 8.60 -0.99 4.42
CA GLY A 245 7.66 -2.06 4.03
C GLY A 245 7.87 -2.46 2.59
N ASP A 246 8.11 -3.75 2.33
CA ASP A 246 7.97 -4.36 1.01
C ASP A 246 6.73 -5.25 1.04
N VAL A 247 5.66 -4.79 0.41
CA VAL A 247 4.34 -5.43 0.47
C VAL A 247 3.85 -5.73 -0.93
N THR A 248 3.52 -6.99 -1.20
CA THR A 248 2.89 -7.45 -2.44
C THR A 248 1.52 -8.05 -2.13
N ILE A 249 0.48 -7.53 -2.79
CA ILE A 249 -0.90 -8.00 -2.65
C ILE A 249 -1.43 -8.38 -4.04
N THR A 250 -1.88 -9.61 -4.20
CA THR A 250 -2.47 -10.11 -5.46
C THR A 250 -3.94 -10.53 -5.31
N GLY A 251 -4.48 -10.52 -4.09
CA GLY A 251 -5.85 -10.91 -3.78
C GLY A 251 -6.19 -10.78 -2.30
N GLY A 252 -7.45 -11.11 -1.95
CA GLY A 252 -7.99 -11.03 -0.59
C GLY A 252 -8.84 -9.79 -0.32
N GLU A 253 -9.47 -9.76 0.86
CA GLU A 253 -10.12 -8.58 1.43
C GLU A 253 -9.28 -8.11 2.62
N ILE A 254 -8.69 -6.92 2.50
CA ILE A 254 -7.65 -6.44 3.40
C ILE A 254 -8.08 -5.11 4.02
N THR A 255 -8.07 -5.05 5.35
CA THR A 255 -8.18 -3.83 6.13
C THR A 255 -6.87 -3.62 6.90
N ALA A 256 -6.11 -2.60 6.54
CA ALA A 256 -4.82 -2.29 7.14
C ALA A 256 -4.84 -0.92 7.82
N ASN A 257 -4.67 -0.91 9.13
CA ASN A 257 -4.76 0.29 9.96
C ASN A 257 -3.39 0.60 10.58
N GLY A 258 -2.72 1.63 10.08
CA GLY A 258 -1.49 2.15 10.64
C GLY A 258 -1.71 2.85 11.97
N GLY A 259 -0.70 2.80 12.84
CA GLY A 259 -0.66 3.69 14.00
C GLY A 259 -0.38 5.14 13.61
N SER A 260 -0.26 6.02 14.61
CA SER A 260 0.29 7.36 14.35
C SER A 260 1.70 7.21 13.80
N TYR A 261 2.04 7.97 12.76
CA TYR A 261 3.28 7.97 12.00
C TYR A 261 3.58 6.73 11.14
N GLY A 262 2.83 5.63 11.28
CA GLY A 262 2.95 4.45 10.42
C GLY A 262 1.93 4.47 9.29
N ALA A 263 2.28 3.89 8.13
CA ALA A 263 1.35 3.76 7.03
C ALA A 263 0.24 2.72 7.32
N GLY A 264 -0.88 2.78 6.61
CA GLY A 264 -1.82 1.66 6.56
C GLY A 264 -1.11 0.42 6.01
N ILE A 265 -0.59 0.55 4.78
CA ILE A 265 0.24 -0.45 4.11
C ILE A 265 1.55 0.20 3.66
N GLY A 266 2.70 -0.36 4.07
CA GLY A 266 4.02 0.09 3.68
C GLY A 266 4.94 0.34 4.88
N GLY A 267 5.56 1.51 4.96
CA GLY A 267 6.58 1.80 5.96
C GLY A 267 6.04 2.18 7.35
N GLY A 268 6.84 1.93 8.39
CA GLY A 268 6.63 2.53 9.70
C GLY A 268 7.17 3.96 9.76
N LYS A 269 7.37 4.54 10.94
CA LYS A 269 7.98 5.88 11.04
C LYS A 269 9.47 5.85 10.67
N GLY A 270 9.87 6.67 9.70
CA GLY A 270 11.27 6.97 9.41
C GLY A 270 11.89 7.90 10.46
N VAL A 271 13.15 7.67 10.79
CA VAL A 271 13.89 8.47 11.80
C VAL A 271 15.11 9.13 11.19
N TYR A 272 15.19 10.46 11.31
CA TYR A 272 16.36 11.24 10.94
C TYR A 272 17.48 11.06 11.97
N LEU A 273 18.65 10.60 11.51
CA LEU A 273 19.85 10.52 12.33
C LEU A 273 20.78 11.69 12.00
N ALA A 274 21.03 12.56 12.98
CA ALA A 274 21.90 13.73 12.81
C ALA A 274 23.37 13.35 12.51
N SER A 275 23.79 12.15 12.92
CA SER A 275 25.15 11.64 12.72
C SER A 275 25.51 11.44 11.25
N ASP A 276 24.55 11.00 10.43
CA ASP A 276 24.75 10.76 8.99
C ASP A 276 23.84 11.61 8.10
N LYS A 277 23.02 12.49 8.71
CA LYS A 277 22.10 13.41 8.03
C LYS A 277 21.14 12.69 7.09
N LYS A 278 20.74 11.47 7.43
CA LYS A 278 19.84 10.63 6.62
C LYS A 278 18.62 10.18 7.43
N ILE A 279 17.51 9.96 6.73
CA ILE A 279 16.35 9.25 7.26
C ILE A 279 16.57 7.75 7.12
N HIS A 280 16.32 7.01 8.20
CA HIS A 280 16.40 5.56 8.23
C HIS A 280 15.00 4.96 8.36
N GLY A 281 14.67 4.10 7.39
CA GLY A 281 13.40 3.41 7.32
C GLY A 281 12.22 4.30 6.98
N GLY A 282 11.03 3.70 7.09
CA GLY A 282 9.75 4.34 6.82
C GLY A 282 9.34 4.39 5.35
N ASP A 283 10.24 4.03 4.44
CA ASP A 283 9.91 3.87 3.03
C ASP A 283 8.91 2.72 2.85
N GLY A 284 7.88 2.93 2.03
CA GLY A 284 6.93 1.92 1.63
C GLY A 284 7.06 1.60 0.15
N LYS A 285 7.52 0.39 -0.16
CA LYS A 285 7.42 -0.23 -1.48
C LYS A 285 6.20 -1.15 -1.49
N VAL A 286 5.17 -0.77 -2.21
CA VAL A 286 3.89 -1.49 -2.21
C VAL A 286 3.49 -1.82 -3.65
N THR A 287 3.16 -3.09 -3.90
CA THR A 287 2.63 -3.56 -5.18
C THR A 287 1.29 -4.24 -4.96
N ILE A 288 0.25 -3.79 -5.65
CA ILE A 288 -1.11 -4.32 -5.55
C ILE A 288 -1.60 -4.67 -6.95
N THR A 289 -1.91 -5.94 -7.22
CA THR A 289 -2.40 -6.39 -8.54
C THR A 289 -3.78 -7.04 -8.50
N GLY A 290 -4.36 -7.19 -7.29
CA GLY A 290 -5.70 -7.69 -7.08
C GLY A 290 -6.18 -7.53 -5.64
N GLY A 291 -7.45 -7.84 -5.41
CA GLY A 291 -8.09 -7.78 -4.09
C GLY A 291 -8.91 -6.51 -3.83
N LYS A 292 -9.52 -6.47 -2.65
CA LYS A 292 -10.24 -5.32 -2.11
C LYS A 292 -9.49 -4.81 -0.88
N ILE A 293 -8.98 -3.59 -0.95
CA ILE A 293 -8.04 -3.03 0.02
C ILE A 293 -8.65 -1.80 0.65
N THR A 294 -8.67 -1.75 1.97
CA THR A 294 -8.87 -0.54 2.78
C THR A 294 -7.63 -0.30 3.61
N ALA A 295 -6.96 0.83 3.41
CA ALA A 295 -5.70 1.15 4.07
C ALA A 295 -5.76 2.56 4.65
N THR A 296 -5.57 2.67 5.97
CA THR A 296 -5.70 3.96 6.68
C THR A 296 -4.53 4.19 7.62
N SER A 297 -4.14 5.45 7.81
CA SER A 297 -3.24 5.87 8.88
C SER A 297 -3.95 6.82 9.83
N LYS A 298 -3.60 6.76 11.13
CA LYS A 298 -4.18 7.66 12.14
C LYS A 298 -3.66 9.09 12.02
N SER A 299 -2.36 9.26 11.77
CA SER A 299 -1.71 10.58 11.66
C SER A 299 -0.36 10.41 10.97
N PHE A 300 0.06 11.38 10.17
CA PHE A 300 1.40 11.52 9.56
C PHE A 300 1.90 10.39 8.65
N GLY A 301 1.30 9.21 8.65
CA GLY A 301 1.59 8.15 7.67
C GLY A 301 0.63 8.21 6.49
N ALA A 302 1.05 7.64 5.36
CA ALA A 302 0.17 7.47 4.22
C ALA A 302 -0.89 6.38 4.49
N GLY A 303 -2.00 6.39 3.76
CA GLY A 303 -2.88 5.21 3.69
C GLY A 303 -2.11 4.03 3.10
N ILE A 304 -1.51 4.23 1.92
CA ILE A 304 -0.62 3.28 1.25
C ILE A 304 0.68 3.97 0.85
N GLY A 305 1.83 3.40 1.23
CA GLY A 305 3.16 3.92 0.91
C GLY A 305 3.99 4.20 2.16
N GLY A 306 4.53 5.41 2.27
CA GLY A 306 5.47 5.77 3.32
C GLY A 306 4.81 6.04 4.68
N GLY A 307 5.50 5.68 5.76
CA GLY A 307 5.22 6.31 7.06
C GLY A 307 5.80 7.72 7.13
N SER A 308 5.71 8.38 8.28
CA SER A 308 6.28 9.73 8.44
C SER A 308 7.78 9.73 8.14
N ASN A 309 8.25 10.73 7.38
CA ASN A 309 9.58 10.84 6.78
C ASN A 309 9.92 9.76 5.74
N GLY A 310 9.00 8.86 5.43
CA GLY A 310 9.19 7.75 4.50
C GLY A 310 8.68 8.04 3.10
N SER A 311 9.41 7.56 2.10
CA SER A 311 8.98 7.62 0.70
C SER A 311 7.88 6.60 0.39
N GLY A 312 7.13 6.85 -0.70
CA GLY A 312 6.10 5.93 -1.19
C GLY A 312 6.39 5.49 -2.62
N ASP A 313 6.94 4.30 -2.80
CA ASP A 313 6.99 3.62 -4.09
C ASP A 313 5.78 2.70 -4.20
N VAL A 314 4.74 3.16 -4.89
CA VAL A 314 3.45 2.45 -4.94
C VAL A 314 3.10 2.08 -6.37
N THR A 315 2.82 0.80 -6.60
CA THR A 315 2.36 0.27 -7.88
C THR A 315 1.00 -0.40 -7.67
N ILE A 316 -0.03 0.08 -8.36
CA ILE A 316 -1.36 -0.52 -8.32
C ILE A 316 -1.78 -0.83 -9.74
N GLU A 317 -2.08 -2.11 -9.99
CA GLU A 317 -2.39 -2.63 -11.31
C GLU A 317 -3.56 -3.59 -11.28
N GLY A 318 -4.02 -4.02 -12.46
CA GLY A 318 -5.06 -5.03 -12.60
C GLY A 318 -6.43 -4.56 -12.09
N ASN A 319 -7.37 -5.50 -11.91
CA ASN A 319 -8.73 -5.22 -11.45
C ASN A 319 -8.75 -5.06 -9.92
N THR A 320 -8.22 -3.95 -9.41
CA THR A 320 -8.11 -3.66 -7.96
C THR A 320 -9.17 -2.67 -7.48
N GLU A 321 -9.66 -2.89 -6.25
CA GLU A 321 -10.48 -1.94 -5.51
C GLU A 321 -9.70 -1.46 -4.28
N VAL A 322 -9.35 -0.16 -4.25
CA VAL A 322 -8.52 0.42 -3.20
C VAL A 322 -9.22 1.61 -2.58
N ASN A 323 -9.37 1.61 -1.26
CA ASN A 323 -9.76 2.74 -0.44
C ASN A 323 -8.59 3.10 0.47
N ALA A 324 -7.92 4.22 0.20
CA ALA A 324 -6.73 4.64 0.91
C ALA A 324 -6.92 6.02 1.56
N ALA A 325 -6.68 6.13 2.86
CA ALA A 325 -6.82 7.39 3.59
C ALA A 325 -5.57 7.70 4.42
N GLY A 326 -4.95 8.85 4.13
CA GLY A 326 -3.83 9.37 4.89
C GLY A 326 -4.27 9.90 6.26
N GLY A 327 -3.40 9.76 7.25
CA GLY A 327 -3.56 10.51 8.50
C GLY A 327 -3.14 11.97 8.31
N THR A 328 -3.45 12.88 9.23
CA THR A 328 -3.01 14.30 9.18
C THR A 328 -1.54 14.43 8.75
N GLY A 329 -1.27 15.12 7.65
CA GLY A 329 0.05 15.33 7.05
C GLY A 329 0.55 14.19 6.15
N GLY A 330 -0.15 13.07 6.03
CA GLY A 330 0.19 11.95 5.14
C GLY A 330 -0.73 11.85 3.93
N ALA A 331 -0.23 11.30 2.82
CA ALA A 331 -1.01 11.13 1.61
C ALA A 331 -2.04 9.99 1.73
N GLY A 332 -3.08 10.00 0.90
CA GLY A 332 -3.91 8.81 0.72
C GLY A 332 -3.07 7.64 0.19
N ILE A 333 -2.42 7.88 -0.95
CA ILE A 333 -1.44 6.99 -1.58
C ILE A 333 -0.17 7.80 -1.85
N GLY A 334 0.99 7.36 -1.37
CA GLY A 334 2.27 8.02 -1.60
C GLY A 334 3.09 8.19 -0.33
N SER A 335 3.65 9.38 -0.11
CA SER A 335 4.55 9.60 1.03
C SER A 335 3.82 9.95 2.33
N GLY A 336 4.47 9.69 3.46
CA GLY A 336 4.04 10.22 4.74
C GLY A 336 4.45 11.69 4.93
N ALA A 337 4.09 12.27 6.08
CA ALA A 337 4.46 13.63 6.44
C ALA A 337 5.98 13.82 6.45
N GLY A 338 6.45 14.90 5.84
CA GLY A 338 7.86 15.26 5.70
C GLY A 338 8.20 15.59 4.25
N ASP A 339 9.50 15.69 3.95
CA ASP A 339 10.00 16.04 2.61
C ASP A 339 10.24 14.80 1.71
N ALA A 340 9.66 13.66 2.08
CA ALA A 340 9.85 12.40 1.37
C ALA A 340 9.08 12.37 0.05
N LYS A 341 9.71 11.78 -0.97
CA LYS A 341 9.16 11.67 -2.32
C LYS A 341 8.32 10.41 -2.49
N ALA A 342 7.49 10.38 -3.52
CA ALA A 342 6.77 9.19 -3.95
C ALA A 342 6.97 8.95 -5.45
N ASN A 343 7.10 7.68 -5.85
CA ASN A 343 6.91 7.28 -7.24
C ASN A 343 5.70 6.37 -7.29
N ILE A 344 4.61 6.86 -7.88
CA ILE A 344 3.35 6.12 -7.95
C ILE A 344 3.10 5.72 -9.40
N THR A 345 2.82 4.43 -9.61
CA THR A 345 2.48 3.84 -10.90
C THR A 345 1.11 3.22 -10.79
N LEU A 346 0.18 3.65 -11.64
CA LEU A 346 -1.17 3.09 -11.72
C LEU A 346 -1.39 2.61 -13.15
N GLU A 347 -1.57 1.30 -13.34
CA GLU A 347 -1.74 0.70 -14.66
C GLU A 347 -2.93 -0.27 -14.70
N GLY A 348 -3.42 -0.60 -15.89
CA GLY A 348 -4.60 -1.45 -16.02
C GLY A 348 -5.89 -0.80 -15.48
N LYS A 349 -6.91 -1.63 -15.19
CA LYS A 349 -8.25 -1.17 -14.81
C LYS A 349 -8.40 -1.07 -13.29
N VAL A 350 -8.14 0.11 -12.73
CA VAL A 350 -8.15 0.34 -11.28
C VAL A 350 -9.42 1.08 -10.82
N THR A 351 -9.90 0.74 -9.62
CA THR A 351 -10.92 1.52 -8.89
C THR A 351 -10.31 2.01 -7.57
N ILE A 352 -10.07 3.30 -7.46
CA ILE A 352 -9.35 3.89 -6.33
C ILE A 352 -10.17 5.02 -5.72
N VAL A 353 -10.31 5.01 -4.40
CA VAL A 353 -10.76 6.13 -3.59
C VAL A 353 -9.59 6.52 -2.69
N ALA A 354 -9.01 7.69 -2.93
CA ALA A 354 -7.88 8.20 -2.16
C ALA A 354 -8.27 9.48 -1.43
N LYS A 355 -8.09 9.49 -0.11
CA LYS A 355 -8.35 10.65 0.74
C LYS A 355 -7.06 11.19 1.33
N ALA A 356 -6.80 12.48 1.12
CA ALA A 356 -5.68 13.19 1.71
C ALA A 356 -5.82 13.32 3.22
N GLY A 357 -4.70 13.25 3.93
CA GLY A 357 -4.59 13.81 5.27
C GLY A 357 -4.44 15.33 5.20
N ASP A 358 -4.89 16.03 6.25
CA ASP A 358 -4.75 17.50 6.31
C ASP A 358 -3.28 17.94 6.18
N GLY A 359 -2.99 18.83 5.24
CA GLY A 359 -1.63 19.27 4.92
C GLY A 359 -0.84 18.37 3.96
N ASN A 360 -1.49 17.43 3.27
CA ASN A 360 -0.89 16.61 2.20
C ASN A 360 -1.90 16.35 1.07
N VAL A 361 -1.58 15.44 0.14
CA VAL A 361 -2.34 15.15 -1.09
C VAL A 361 -3.05 13.80 -1.07
N ALA A 362 -4.03 13.59 -1.94
CA ALA A 362 -4.73 12.32 -2.04
C ALA A 362 -3.82 11.25 -2.66
N ILE A 363 -3.17 11.54 -3.79
CA ILE A 363 -2.23 10.62 -4.44
C ILE A 363 -0.99 11.42 -4.86
N GLY A 364 0.14 11.21 -4.19
CA GLY A 364 1.38 11.91 -4.51
C GLY A 364 2.29 12.12 -3.29
N ASP A 365 3.02 13.23 -3.29
CA ASP A 365 3.95 13.59 -2.23
C ASP A 365 3.94 15.10 -1.96
N ILE A 366 4.96 15.58 -1.22
CA ILE A 366 5.14 16.99 -0.87
C ILE A 366 5.21 17.95 -2.07
N ASN A 367 5.49 17.44 -3.28
CA ASN A 367 5.54 18.22 -4.51
C ASN A 367 4.16 18.42 -5.15
N GLY A 368 3.12 17.75 -4.65
CA GLY A 368 1.74 17.91 -5.10
C GLY A 368 1.08 16.61 -5.54
N GLU A 369 -0.16 16.76 -6.02
CA GLU A 369 -0.93 15.66 -6.61
C GLU A 369 -0.22 15.13 -7.85
N GLN A 370 -0.13 13.82 -7.93
CA GLN A 370 0.42 13.16 -9.10
C GLN A 370 -0.63 13.12 -10.22
N GLU A 371 -0.26 13.65 -11.39
CA GLU A 371 -1.02 13.50 -12.62
C GLU A 371 -0.91 12.06 -13.14
N LEU A 372 -2.04 11.46 -13.49
CA LEU A 372 -2.11 10.09 -13.98
C LEU A 372 -2.27 10.10 -15.49
N ASN A 373 -1.35 9.43 -16.17
CA ASN A 373 -1.37 9.27 -17.62
C ASN A 373 -1.48 7.78 -17.97
N GLY A 374 -2.30 7.44 -18.96
CA GLY A 374 -2.34 6.07 -19.49
C GLY A 374 -3.17 5.05 -18.70
N LEU A 375 -4.11 5.49 -17.87
CA LEU A 375 -5.07 4.58 -17.23
C LEU A 375 -5.91 3.83 -18.29
N ALA A 376 -6.20 2.54 -18.04
CA ALA A 376 -6.99 1.73 -18.97
C ALA A 376 -8.47 2.17 -19.00
N PRO A 377 -9.21 1.91 -20.10
CA PRO A 377 -10.64 2.16 -20.15
C PRO A 377 -11.44 1.48 -19.04
N GLY A 378 -12.34 2.23 -18.42
CA GLY A 378 -13.12 1.79 -17.27
C GLY A 378 -12.42 1.97 -15.91
N SER A 379 -11.23 2.56 -15.87
CA SER A 379 -10.59 2.99 -14.62
C SER A 379 -11.34 4.17 -13.99
N ASN A 380 -11.41 4.16 -12.67
CA ASN A 380 -12.06 5.20 -11.88
C ASN A 380 -11.24 5.51 -10.64
N VAL A 381 -10.56 6.65 -10.64
CA VAL A 381 -9.86 7.21 -9.50
C VAL A 381 -10.66 8.39 -8.97
N THR A 382 -10.95 8.37 -7.67
CA THR A 382 -11.59 9.48 -6.95
C THR A 382 -10.62 9.99 -5.91
N ARG A 383 -10.39 11.30 -5.92
CA ARG A 383 -9.53 11.97 -4.94
C ARG A 383 -10.38 12.88 -4.08
N SER A 384 -10.13 12.89 -2.79
CA SER A 384 -10.72 13.88 -1.89
C SER A 384 -9.67 14.53 -1.02
N ASP A 385 -9.86 15.82 -0.75
CA ASP A 385 -9.09 16.51 0.28
C ASP A 385 -9.41 15.98 1.69
N SER A 386 -8.79 16.59 2.71
CA SER A 386 -8.97 16.20 4.11
C SER A 386 -10.40 16.42 4.63
N GLU A 387 -11.13 17.39 4.08
CA GLU A 387 -12.53 17.68 4.41
C GLU A 387 -13.49 16.73 3.68
N GLY A 388 -13.03 16.07 2.63
CA GLY A 388 -13.80 15.13 1.81
C GLY A 388 -14.36 15.75 0.53
N ASN A 389 -13.92 16.95 0.14
CA ASN A 389 -14.30 17.56 -1.12
C ASN A 389 -13.60 16.85 -2.29
N ASP A 390 -14.31 16.64 -3.40
CA ASP A 390 -13.75 16.03 -4.61
C ASP A 390 -12.71 16.95 -5.25
N ILE A 391 -11.50 16.43 -5.44
CA ILE A 391 -10.35 17.10 -6.06
C ILE A 391 -9.77 16.27 -7.21
N SER A 392 -10.56 15.35 -7.79
CA SER A 392 -10.14 14.54 -8.93
C SER A 392 -9.64 15.38 -10.11
N LEU A 393 -8.60 14.88 -10.76
CA LEU A 393 -7.95 15.53 -11.90
C LEU A 393 -8.51 15.02 -13.24
N PRO A 394 -8.38 15.80 -14.33
CA PRO A 394 -8.63 15.28 -15.67
C PRO A 394 -7.80 14.02 -15.93
N GLY A 395 -8.44 12.96 -16.44
CA GLY A 395 -7.78 11.67 -16.67
C GLY A 395 -7.97 10.64 -15.57
N ASP A 396 -8.39 11.04 -14.36
CA ASP A 396 -8.67 10.11 -13.25
C ASP A 396 -9.83 9.13 -13.56
N LYS A 397 -10.74 9.54 -14.45
CA LYS A 397 -11.90 8.75 -14.89
C LYS A 397 -11.79 8.47 -16.37
N VAL A 398 -11.63 7.20 -16.74
CA VAL A 398 -11.54 6.77 -18.14
C VAL A 398 -12.83 6.03 -18.52
N PRO A 399 -13.68 6.59 -19.39
CA PRO A 399 -14.90 5.91 -19.83
C PRO A 399 -14.58 4.56 -20.48
N THR A 400 -15.48 3.59 -20.30
CA THR A 400 -15.45 2.41 -21.17
C THR A 400 -15.88 2.86 -22.58
N PRO A 401 -15.15 2.52 -23.66
CA PRO A 401 -15.63 2.82 -25.00
C PRO A 401 -16.98 2.14 -25.18
N SER A 402 -18.04 2.95 -25.28
CA SER A 402 -19.32 2.45 -25.70
C SER A 402 -19.11 1.87 -27.09
N GLY A 403 -19.38 0.57 -27.29
CA GLY A 403 -19.44 0.00 -28.62
C GLY A 403 -20.42 0.84 -29.43
N GLY A 404 -19.87 1.69 -30.32
CA GLY A 404 -20.69 2.52 -31.18
C GLY A 404 -21.40 1.60 -32.15
N ASP A 405 -22.73 1.56 -32.05
CA ASP A 405 -23.59 1.14 -33.14
C ASP A 405 -23.12 1.87 -34.40
N THR A 406 -22.67 1.10 -35.38
CA THR A 406 -22.31 1.61 -36.70
C THR A 406 -23.59 2.02 -37.41
N ALA A 407 -24.03 3.26 -37.17
CA ALA A 407 -25.02 3.93 -37.99
C ALA A 407 -24.40 4.14 -39.39
N GLY A 408 -24.97 3.44 -40.36
CA GLY A 408 -24.49 3.38 -41.73
C GLY A 408 -24.52 4.73 -42.46
N GLY A 409 -23.53 4.90 -43.34
CA GLY A 409 -23.63 5.72 -44.54
C GLY A 409 -23.30 4.86 -45.75
N GLY A 410 -24.32 4.47 -46.53
CA GLY A 410 -24.16 4.27 -47.98
C GLY A 410 -24.04 5.65 -48.64
N SER A 411 -23.49 5.88 -49.84
CA SER A 411 -23.27 5.14 -51.08
C SER A 411 -22.18 5.95 -51.83
N THR A 412 -21.33 5.46 -52.74
CA THR A 412 -21.64 4.91 -54.08
C THR A 412 -20.43 4.18 -54.70
N ASP A 413 -20.77 3.10 -55.43
CA ASP A 413 -20.16 2.54 -56.65
C ASP A 413 -18.81 1.80 -56.64
N GLY A 414 -18.87 0.55 -57.10
CA GLY A 414 -17.71 -0.23 -57.57
C GLY A 414 -17.90 -1.74 -57.56
N ASP A 415 -18.46 -2.29 -58.64
CA ASP A 415 -18.73 -3.71 -58.94
C ASP A 415 -17.64 -4.74 -58.53
N SER A 416 -18.06 -5.87 -57.94
CA SER A 416 -17.69 -7.20 -58.46
C SER A 416 -18.41 -8.36 -57.78
N ALA A 417 -18.80 -9.31 -58.62
CA ALA A 417 -19.64 -10.46 -58.35
C ALA A 417 -18.94 -11.61 -57.63
N GLY A 418 -19.74 -12.46 -56.95
CA GLY A 418 -19.51 -13.92 -56.98
C GLY A 418 -19.76 -14.70 -55.67
N GLY A 419 -20.93 -15.35 -55.58
CA GLY A 419 -21.21 -16.58 -54.82
C GLY A 419 -21.46 -16.42 -53.31
N GLY A 420 -22.46 -17.03 -52.67
CA GLY A 420 -23.45 -18.02 -53.03
C GLY A 420 -23.73 -18.93 -51.82
N SER A 421 -24.99 -18.97 -51.33
CA SER A 421 -25.60 -19.96 -50.39
C SER A 421 -25.01 -20.09 -48.97
N ALA A 422 -25.74 -20.38 -47.89
CA ALA A 422 -27.13 -20.73 -47.56
C ALA A 422 -27.33 -20.36 -46.07
N GLY A 423 -28.49 -19.87 -45.61
CA GLY A 423 -29.60 -20.70 -45.13
C GLY A 423 -29.73 -20.60 -43.59
N GLY A 424 -30.90 -20.24 -43.07
CA GLY A 424 -31.19 -20.28 -41.63
C GLY A 424 -32.30 -19.34 -41.17
N ASP A 425 -33.52 -19.87 -41.10
CA ASP A 425 -34.77 -19.22 -40.68
C ASP A 425 -34.80 -18.85 -39.17
N SER A 426 -35.46 -17.74 -38.80
CA SER A 426 -36.74 -17.79 -38.04
C SER A 426 -37.13 -16.45 -37.38
N ALA A 427 -38.42 -16.16 -37.53
CA ALA A 427 -39.25 -15.14 -36.88
C ALA A 427 -39.21 -15.19 -35.33
N GLY A 428 -39.67 -14.21 -34.54
CA GLY A 428 -40.47 -13.00 -34.78
C GLY A 428 -41.07 -12.49 -33.44
N GLY A 429 -41.59 -11.25 -33.46
CA GLY A 429 -42.38 -10.59 -32.41
C GLY A 429 -41.59 -9.46 -31.71
N GLY A 430 -41.86 -8.16 -31.88
CA GLY A 430 -43.15 -7.43 -31.83
C GLY A 430 -43.47 -7.15 -30.35
N SER A 431 -43.67 -5.93 -29.81
CA SER A 431 -44.24 -4.70 -30.37
C SER A 431 -44.18 -3.58 -29.31
N THR A 432 -44.00 -2.32 -29.77
CA THR A 432 -44.57 -1.02 -29.30
C THR A 432 -44.38 -0.53 -27.85
N GLY A 433 -44.11 0.76 -27.57
CA GLY A 433 -44.12 1.98 -28.38
C GLY A 433 -44.41 3.23 -27.51
N GLY A 434 -43.96 4.40 -27.99
CA GLY A 434 -44.29 5.76 -27.51
C GLY A 434 -43.08 6.51 -26.93
N GLY A 435 -42.57 7.63 -27.45
CA GLY A 435 -43.06 8.58 -28.45
C GLY A 435 -43.16 9.99 -27.87
N SER A 436 -42.54 10.98 -28.56
CA SER A 436 -42.66 12.46 -28.39
C SER A 436 -41.75 13.08 -27.31
N THR A 437 -41.00 14.20 -27.47
CA THR A 437 -40.77 15.24 -28.52
C THR A 437 -39.61 16.11 -27.98
N GLY A 438 -38.56 16.45 -28.74
CA GLY A 438 -38.47 17.65 -29.60
C GLY A 438 -38.01 18.90 -28.81
N GLY A 439 -36.71 19.25 -28.82
CA GLY A 439 -36.13 20.42 -29.54
C GLY A 439 -35.66 21.45 -28.49
N ASP A 440 -34.57 22.23 -28.57
CA ASP A 440 -33.70 22.65 -29.67
C ASP A 440 -32.31 23.08 -29.16
N SER A 441 -31.36 23.11 -30.12
CA SER A 441 -30.08 23.85 -30.29
C SER A 441 -29.59 24.83 -29.20
N THR A 442 -28.30 25.00 -28.92
CA THR A 442 -27.18 25.44 -29.80
C THR A 442 -25.84 24.98 -29.20
N GLY A 443 -24.86 24.41 -29.90
CA GLY A 443 -24.20 24.94 -31.09
C GLY A 443 -23.08 25.92 -30.68
N GLY A 444 -21.87 25.41 -30.43
CA GLY A 444 -20.69 26.21 -30.09
C GLY A 444 -19.40 25.39 -30.20
N ASP A 445 -18.73 25.54 -31.34
CA ASP A 445 -17.41 24.99 -31.69
C ASP A 445 -16.26 25.61 -30.87
N SER A 446 -15.13 24.89 -30.86
CA SER A 446 -13.75 25.32 -30.54
C SER A 446 -13.37 25.37 -29.04
N ALA A 447 -12.21 24.90 -28.58
CA ALA A 447 -10.93 24.70 -29.26
C ALA A 447 -10.12 23.54 -28.63
N ASP A 448 -9.27 22.95 -29.47
CA ASP A 448 -8.22 22.00 -29.15
C ASP A 448 -7.29 22.53 -28.04
N VAL A 449 -7.14 21.79 -26.93
CA VAL A 449 -6.22 22.12 -25.84
C VAL A 449 -4.96 21.27 -26.02
N SER A 450 -4.03 21.78 -26.82
CA SER A 450 -2.70 21.22 -26.93
C SER A 450 -1.89 21.50 -25.66
N VAL A 451 -1.52 20.44 -24.92
CA VAL A 451 -0.49 20.51 -23.88
C VAL A 451 0.87 20.67 -24.57
N GLN A 452 1.53 21.81 -24.37
CA GLN A 452 2.85 22.06 -24.93
C GLN A 452 3.82 22.49 -23.81
N GLU A 453 4.92 21.74 -23.66
CA GLU A 453 6.09 22.17 -22.87
C GLU A 453 6.57 23.54 -23.39
N SER A 454 6.82 24.50 -22.47
CA SER A 454 6.85 25.96 -22.72
C SER A 454 7.60 26.45 -23.97
N VAL A 455 7.02 27.41 -24.73
CA VAL A 455 7.80 28.27 -25.66
C VAL A 455 7.20 29.68 -25.78
N PHE A 456 7.41 30.56 -24.78
CA PHE A 456 7.39 32.02 -25.03
C PHE A 456 8.83 32.53 -25.12
N PRO A 457 9.36 32.79 -26.32
CA PRO A 457 10.70 33.34 -26.49
C PRO A 457 10.81 34.66 -25.70
N GLY A 458 11.72 34.71 -24.73
CA GLY A 458 11.98 35.90 -23.92
C GLY A 458 11.29 35.96 -22.55
N LEU A 459 10.39 35.03 -22.22
CA LEU A 459 9.85 34.93 -20.84
C LEU A 459 10.72 33.98 -19.99
N VAL A 460 11.19 34.47 -18.84
CA VAL A 460 12.06 33.73 -17.93
C VAL A 460 11.55 33.86 -16.50
N VAL A 461 11.32 32.73 -15.83
CA VAL A 461 10.98 32.69 -14.40
C VAL A 461 12.20 32.23 -13.60
N THR A 462 12.53 32.97 -12.54
CA THR A 462 13.66 32.69 -11.65
C THR A 462 13.23 32.60 -10.19
N GLY A 463 13.90 31.76 -9.41
CA GLY A 463 13.75 31.68 -7.96
C GLY A 463 14.51 32.78 -7.20
N LYS A 464 14.48 32.70 -5.86
CA LYS A 464 15.20 33.61 -4.95
C LYS A 464 16.72 33.64 -5.16
N ASP A 465 17.29 32.54 -5.62
CA ASP A 465 18.70 32.35 -5.96
C ASP A 465 19.07 32.93 -7.35
N GLY A 466 18.11 33.49 -8.08
CA GLY A 466 18.29 33.98 -9.45
C GLY A 466 18.38 32.87 -10.50
N GLN A 467 18.26 31.60 -10.11
CA GLN A 467 18.29 30.47 -11.03
C GLN A 467 16.93 30.28 -11.70
N ARG A 468 16.92 29.77 -12.93
CA ARG A 468 15.69 29.40 -13.63
C ARG A 468 14.92 28.37 -12.83
N THR A 469 13.60 28.54 -12.78
CA THR A 469 12.70 27.62 -12.09
C THR A 469 11.52 27.26 -12.98
N SER A 470 10.98 26.06 -12.79
CA SER A 470 9.75 25.63 -13.46
C SER A 470 8.56 26.48 -13.02
N TYR A 471 7.62 26.65 -13.96
CA TYR A 471 6.34 27.29 -13.77
C TYR A 471 5.32 26.64 -14.70
N THR A 472 4.05 26.70 -14.34
CA THR A 472 2.94 26.28 -15.21
C THR A 472 2.36 27.50 -15.90
N SER A 473 2.14 27.43 -17.21
CA SER A 473 1.43 28.47 -17.98
C SER A 473 0.07 27.96 -18.45
N ILE A 474 -0.98 28.73 -18.20
CA ILE A 474 -2.35 28.44 -18.66
C ILE A 474 -2.80 29.61 -19.52
N ARG A 475 -3.33 29.33 -20.71
CA ARG A 475 -3.87 30.34 -21.63
C ARG A 475 -5.37 30.13 -21.80
N GLY A 476 -6.16 31.19 -21.61
CA GLY A 476 -7.61 31.16 -21.85
C GLY A 476 -8.26 32.49 -21.50
N ASN A 477 -9.38 32.82 -22.16
CA ASN A 477 -10.15 34.06 -21.91
C ASN A 477 -9.28 35.34 -21.94
N ASN A 478 -8.39 35.46 -22.92
CA ASN A 478 -7.41 36.55 -23.08
C ASN A 478 -6.42 36.71 -21.91
N ILE A 479 -6.31 35.72 -21.03
CA ILE A 479 -5.41 35.71 -19.88
C ILE A 479 -4.31 34.67 -20.09
N LEU A 480 -3.06 35.06 -19.79
CA LEU A 480 -1.94 34.16 -19.58
C LEU A 480 -1.64 34.07 -18.07
N SER A 481 -1.93 32.92 -17.47
CA SER A 481 -1.65 32.67 -16.07
C SER A 481 -0.36 31.90 -15.89
N LEU A 482 0.55 32.44 -15.08
CA LEU A 482 1.86 31.87 -14.74
C LEU A 482 1.86 31.50 -13.26
N ARG A 483 1.96 30.20 -12.95
CA ARG A 483 1.95 29.69 -11.56
C ARG A 483 3.29 29.09 -11.18
N VAL A 484 3.80 29.47 -10.01
CA VAL A 484 5.10 29.03 -9.49
C VAL A 484 4.92 28.49 -8.07
N GLY A 485 5.29 27.21 -7.86
CA GLY A 485 5.23 26.53 -6.56
C GLY A 485 6.30 26.97 -5.56
N ARG A 486 6.56 28.27 -5.41
CA ARG A 486 7.55 28.84 -4.49
C ARG A 486 6.99 30.07 -3.76
N PHE A 487 7.53 30.38 -2.58
CA PHE A 487 7.19 31.60 -1.82
C PHE A 487 7.76 32.90 -2.42
N THR A 488 8.88 32.78 -3.14
CA THR A 488 9.59 33.87 -3.79
C THR A 488 9.95 33.44 -5.21
N ALA A 489 9.52 34.22 -6.19
CA ALA A 489 9.86 34.02 -7.59
C ALA A 489 9.72 35.35 -8.34
N SER A 490 10.45 35.46 -9.45
CA SER A 490 10.31 36.59 -10.35
C SER A 490 10.13 36.09 -11.77
N PHE A 491 9.31 36.75 -12.56
CA PHE A 491 9.33 36.58 -14.01
C PHE A 491 9.92 37.82 -14.69
N ARG A 492 10.56 37.60 -15.84
CA ARG A 492 11.09 38.64 -16.72
C ARG A 492 10.57 38.40 -18.13
N ILE A 493 10.18 39.46 -18.81
CA ILE A 493 9.72 39.46 -20.20
C ILE A 493 10.13 40.77 -20.88
N SER A 494 10.34 40.80 -22.20
CA SER A 494 10.54 42.05 -22.96
C SER A 494 9.20 42.61 -23.46
N LEU A 495 9.16 43.93 -23.73
CA LEU A 495 7.98 44.53 -24.37
C LEU A 495 7.73 43.95 -25.78
N SER A 496 8.76 43.54 -26.52
CA SER A 496 8.59 42.82 -27.80
C SER A 496 7.80 41.51 -27.65
N THR A 497 8.11 40.68 -26.66
CA THR A 497 7.35 39.45 -26.37
C THR A 497 5.93 39.76 -25.89
N LEU A 498 5.73 40.85 -25.13
CA LEU A 498 4.39 41.30 -24.75
C LEU A 498 3.55 41.76 -25.95
N ARG A 499 4.15 42.39 -26.97
CA ARG A 499 3.46 42.74 -28.23
C ARG A 499 3.00 41.49 -28.97
N GLN A 500 3.84 40.45 -28.98
CA GLN A 500 3.48 39.17 -29.57
C GLN A 500 2.32 38.51 -28.82
N LEU A 501 2.38 38.47 -27.48
CA LEU A 501 1.30 37.93 -26.66
C LEU A 501 -0.02 38.67 -26.90
N ARG A 502 0.02 40.01 -27.01
CA ARG A 502 -1.15 40.82 -27.38
C ARG A 502 -1.69 40.49 -28.76
N ALA A 503 -0.82 40.34 -29.76
CA ALA A 503 -1.23 39.96 -31.12
C ALA A 503 -1.87 38.56 -31.17
N GLU A 504 -1.51 37.68 -30.22
CA GLU A 504 -2.11 36.36 -30.01
C GLU A 504 -3.37 36.39 -29.13
N GLY A 505 -3.89 37.57 -28.79
CA GLY A 505 -5.14 37.75 -28.04
C GLY A 505 -4.99 37.72 -26.52
N ILE A 506 -3.78 37.93 -25.98
CA ILE A 506 -3.56 38.02 -24.53
C ILE A 506 -3.52 39.48 -24.09
N ASP A 507 -4.52 39.88 -23.33
CA ASP A 507 -4.67 41.24 -22.80
C ASP A 507 -4.17 41.34 -21.35
N THR A 508 -4.12 40.21 -20.64
CA THR A 508 -3.82 40.16 -19.21
C THR A 508 -2.84 39.03 -18.87
N ILE A 509 -1.91 39.32 -17.97
CA ILE A 509 -0.99 38.32 -17.39
C ILE A 509 -1.26 38.22 -15.90
N THR A 510 -1.49 37.01 -15.40
CA THR A 510 -1.52 36.73 -13.97
C THR A 510 -0.26 35.98 -13.56
N PHE A 511 0.40 36.44 -12.49
CA PHE A 511 1.55 35.77 -11.91
C PHE A 511 1.24 35.38 -10.47
N GLN A 512 1.40 34.09 -10.16
CA GLN A 512 1.00 33.53 -8.87
C GLN A 512 2.14 32.72 -8.25
N THR A 513 2.50 33.09 -7.03
CA THR A 513 3.31 32.32 -6.09
C THR A 513 2.44 31.84 -4.94
N ILE A 514 2.97 30.98 -4.05
CA ILE A 514 2.19 30.36 -2.95
C ILE A 514 1.46 31.41 -2.09
N LEU A 515 2.06 32.59 -1.89
CA LEU A 515 1.55 33.63 -0.98
C LEU A 515 1.13 34.92 -1.68
N CYS A 516 1.24 35.00 -3.01
CA CYS A 516 1.00 36.26 -3.71
C CYS A 516 0.49 35.99 -5.13
N SER A 517 -0.58 36.69 -5.51
CA SER A 517 -1.12 36.67 -6.87
C SER A 517 -1.24 38.11 -7.34
N THR A 518 -0.75 38.39 -8.54
CA THR A 518 -0.83 39.73 -9.13
C THR A 518 -1.29 39.64 -10.57
N THR A 519 -1.98 40.69 -11.00
CA THR A 519 -2.48 40.83 -12.36
C THR A 519 -1.86 42.04 -13.03
N LEU A 520 -1.49 41.87 -14.30
CA LEU A 520 -0.88 42.89 -15.15
C LEU A 520 -1.70 43.07 -16.44
N SER A 521 -1.96 44.31 -16.83
CA SER A 521 -2.48 44.64 -18.16
C SER A 521 -1.35 44.72 -19.17
N VAL A 522 -1.45 43.98 -20.27
CA VAL A 522 -0.44 43.98 -21.33
C VAL A 522 -0.37 45.35 -21.99
N ASP A 523 -1.51 46.03 -22.17
CA ASP A 523 -1.59 47.35 -22.80
C ASP A 523 -0.96 48.46 -21.96
N GLU A 524 -1.15 48.40 -20.64
CA GLU A 524 -0.51 49.33 -19.70
C GLU A 524 1.02 49.15 -19.76
N LEU A 525 1.52 47.91 -19.81
CA LEU A 525 2.96 47.64 -19.92
C LEU A 525 3.56 48.12 -21.24
N LEU A 526 2.86 47.91 -22.37
CA LEU A 526 3.34 48.29 -23.70
C LEU A 526 3.44 49.80 -23.91
N ALA A 527 2.72 50.61 -23.13
CA ALA A 527 2.77 52.06 -23.17
C ALA A 527 4.03 52.64 -22.49
N MET A 528 4.80 51.84 -21.74
CA MET A 528 5.88 52.31 -20.87
C MET A 528 7.29 52.24 -21.46
N GLY A 529 7.47 51.81 -22.72
CA GLY A 529 8.81 51.73 -23.30
C GLY A 529 8.93 51.20 -24.73
N GLY A 530 10.17 51.09 -25.19
CA GLY A 530 10.54 50.54 -26.50
C GLY A 530 10.64 49.01 -26.50
N GLU A 531 10.89 48.39 -27.66
CA GLU A 531 10.86 46.93 -27.83
C GLU A 531 11.77 46.14 -26.87
N ASP A 532 12.96 46.68 -26.57
CA ASP A 532 13.96 46.03 -25.71
C ASP A 532 13.81 46.37 -24.23
N THR A 533 12.81 47.15 -23.84
CA THR A 533 12.60 47.52 -22.43
C THR A 533 12.26 46.25 -21.63
N PRO A 534 13.05 45.89 -20.60
CA PRO A 534 12.78 44.73 -19.78
C PRO A 534 11.66 45.03 -18.78
N VAL A 535 10.75 44.08 -18.63
CA VAL A 535 9.73 44.04 -17.58
C VAL A 535 10.09 42.92 -16.61
N ALA A 536 10.09 43.21 -15.31
CA ALA A 536 10.31 42.21 -14.28
C ALA A 536 9.28 42.37 -13.17
N LEU A 537 8.60 41.27 -12.81
CA LEU A 537 7.74 41.21 -11.64
C LEU A 537 8.34 40.23 -10.64
N ALA A 538 8.56 40.69 -9.42
CA ALA A 538 9.10 39.89 -8.34
C ALA A 538 8.07 39.74 -7.21
N HIS A 539 7.78 38.50 -6.82
CA HIS A 539 7.05 38.17 -5.61
C HIS A 539 8.04 37.75 -4.52
N SER A 540 7.88 38.29 -3.32
CA SER A 540 8.69 37.92 -2.16
C SER A 540 7.83 37.92 -0.89
N MET A 541 7.57 36.73 -0.34
CA MET A 541 6.93 36.56 0.98
C MET A 541 5.60 37.33 1.11
N GLY A 542 4.75 37.26 0.07
CA GLY A 542 3.44 37.94 0.06
C GLY A 542 3.45 39.38 -0.47
N THR A 543 4.62 39.93 -0.81
CA THR A 543 4.74 41.26 -1.46
C THR A 543 5.09 41.10 -2.93
N ALA A 544 4.69 42.08 -3.77
CA ALA A 544 5.01 42.12 -5.18
C ALA A 544 5.66 43.45 -5.56
N ARG A 545 6.61 43.40 -6.50
CA ARG A 545 7.29 44.58 -7.04
C ARG A 545 7.45 44.47 -8.55
N LEU A 546 6.93 45.45 -9.28
CA LEU A 546 7.05 45.54 -10.74
C LEU A 546 8.13 46.56 -11.11
N THR A 547 9.03 46.20 -12.01
CA THR A 547 9.94 47.15 -12.64
C THR A 547 9.88 47.09 -14.16
N VAL A 548 9.91 48.24 -14.81
CA VAL A 548 9.94 48.37 -16.28
C VAL A 548 11.05 49.34 -16.65
N GLY A 549 12.01 48.87 -17.47
CA GLY A 549 13.20 49.66 -17.80
C GLY A 549 14.14 49.93 -16.61
N GLY A 550 13.90 49.30 -15.46
CA GLY A 550 14.65 49.51 -14.22
C GLY A 550 13.97 50.42 -13.20
N GLU A 551 12.93 51.14 -13.60
CA GLU A 551 12.11 51.99 -12.72
C GLU A 551 10.98 51.18 -12.06
N ASP A 552 10.58 51.57 -10.84
CA ASP A 552 9.53 50.91 -10.07
C ASP A 552 8.15 51.38 -10.54
N HIS A 553 7.27 50.42 -10.83
CA HIS A 553 5.91 50.65 -11.32
C HIS A 553 4.87 49.81 -10.57
N SER A 554 5.16 49.49 -9.31
CA SER A 554 4.32 48.61 -8.50
C SER A 554 2.90 49.15 -8.27
N GLU A 555 2.65 50.44 -8.52
CA GLU A 555 1.31 51.07 -8.53
C GLU A 555 0.36 50.49 -9.60
N LEU A 556 0.89 49.81 -10.63
CA LEU A 556 0.11 49.19 -11.70
C LEU A 556 -0.38 47.77 -11.36
N LEU A 557 0.08 47.22 -10.23
CA LEU A 557 -0.29 45.87 -9.80
C LEU A 557 -1.72 45.85 -9.23
N LYS A 558 -2.50 44.84 -9.64
CA LYS A 558 -3.85 44.57 -9.15
C LYS A 558 -3.95 43.23 -8.45
#